data_AF-A0A7W3T6A4-F1
#
_entry.id   AF-A0A7W3T6A4-F1
#
_cell.length_a   1.000
_cell.length_b   1.000
_cell.length_c   1.000
_cell.angle_alpha   90.00
_cell.angle_beta   90.00
_cell.angle_gamma   90.00
#
_symmetry.space_group_name_H-M   'P 1'
#
loop_
_entity.id
_entity.type
_entity.pdbx_description
1 polymer ?
#
loop_
_entity_poly.entity_id
_entity_poly.type
_entity_poly.pdbx_seq_one_letter_code
_entity_poly.pdbx_strand_id
1 'polypeptide(L)'
;MTKRWAGLMGLRAGSVARAEDLLTACVRECARHVAASEDRPGPDQRRLVAAVGELVVRHTDLSPSQDDCFEALLEVGRRALEAGEVRLARRLADSAVALRSRSADAWNLRGRALERLGRGWEAEQAFTRSRGLGGRVVRTAGV
;
A
#
# COMPACT_ATOMS: atom_id res chain seq x y z
N MET A 1 -15.43 -39.58 -7.70
CA MET A 1 -14.63 -38.95 -6.62
C MET A 1 -13.29 -38.60 -7.23
N THR A 2 -12.73 -37.39 -7.29
CA THR A 2 -12.96 -36.12 -6.60
C THR A 2 -12.63 -34.94 -7.54
N LYS A 3 -13.61 -34.05 -7.63
CA LYS A 3 -13.64 -32.60 -7.94
C LYS A 3 -12.45 -31.92 -8.66
N ARG A 4 -12.79 -31.42 -9.86
CA ARG A 4 -12.12 -30.42 -10.69
C ARG A 4 -11.70 -29.19 -9.88
N TRP A 5 -10.42 -28.84 -9.97
CA TRP A 5 -9.87 -27.55 -9.57
C TRP A 5 -10.33 -26.50 -10.58
N ALA A 6 -11.44 -25.83 -10.29
CA ALA A 6 -11.95 -24.73 -11.09
C ALA A 6 -11.95 -23.46 -10.23
N GLY A 7 -11.12 -22.50 -10.62
CA GLY A 7 -11.26 -21.11 -10.21
C GLY A 7 -10.18 -20.61 -9.27
N LEU A 8 -8.98 -20.31 -9.80
CA LEU A 8 -8.11 -19.18 -9.36
C LEU A 8 -6.83 -19.04 -10.20
N MET A 9 -6.85 -19.41 -11.49
CA MET A 9 -5.68 -19.24 -12.37
C MET A 9 -5.96 -18.16 -13.41
N GLY A 10 -5.93 -16.90 -12.95
CA GLY A 10 -6.18 -15.73 -13.78
C GLY A 10 -5.18 -14.59 -13.62
N LEU A 11 -4.17 -14.72 -12.75
CA LEU A 11 -3.06 -13.78 -12.73
C LEU A 11 -1.92 -14.41 -13.53
N ARG A 12 -1.42 -13.72 -14.56
CA ARG A 12 -0.20 -14.16 -15.27
C ARG A 12 0.86 -14.43 -14.20
N ALA A 13 1.47 -15.61 -14.15
CA ALA A 13 2.44 -15.95 -13.11
C ALA A 13 3.52 -14.85 -12.91
N GLY A 14 3.89 -14.13 -13.98
CA GLY A 14 4.79 -12.98 -13.91
C GLY A 14 4.25 -11.73 -13.21
N SER A 15 2.93 -11.48 -13.20
CA SER A 15 2.35 -10.36 -12.43
C SER A 15 2.31 -10.66 -10.93
N VAL A 16 2.12 -11.93 -10.56
CA VAL A 16 2.16 -12.38 -9.15
C VAL A 16 3.57 -12.25 -8.60
N ALA A 17 4.57 -12.82 -9.29
CA ALA A 17 5.97 -12.73 -8.87
C ALA A 17 6.43 -11.27 -8.72
N ARG A 18 6.08 -10.39 -9.68
CA ARG A 18 6.39 -8.96 -9.60
C ARG A 18 5.72 -8.27 -8.40
N ALA A 19 4.50 -8.66 -8.05
CA ALA A 19 3.80 -8.12 -6.89
C ALA A 19 4.45 -8.56 -5.58
N GLU A 20 4.85 -9.83 -5.48
CA GLU A 20 5.59 -10.38 -4.35
C GLU A 20 6.95 -9.69 -4.15
N ASP A 21 7.67 -9.40 -5.24
CA ASP A 21 8.93 -8.66 -5.21
C ASP A 21 8.75 -7.24 -4.65
N LEU A 22 7.69 -6.55 -5.08
CA LEU A 22 7.36 -5.20 -4.60
C LEU A 22 6.99 -5.20 -3.12
N LEU A 23 6.16 -6.14 -2.67
CA LEU A 23 5.79 -6.27 -1.25
C LEU A 23 7.00 -6.61 -0.39
N THR A 24 7.85 -7.54 -0.85
CA THR A 24 9.10 -7.89 -0.17
C THR A 24 10.03 -6.69 -0.03
N ALA A 25 10.15 -5.87 -1.08
CA ALA A 25 10.92 -4.63 -1.03
C ALA A 25 10.33 -3.63 -0.01
N CYS A 26 9.01 -3.46 0.02
CA CYS A 26 8.32 -2.60 0.99
C CYS A 26 8.59 -3.04 2.43
N VAL A 27 8.43 -4.33 2.72
CA VAL A 27 8.70 -4.89 4.05
C VAL A 27 10.14 -4.63 4.48
N ARG A 28 11.12 -4.80 3.59
CA ARG A 28 12.52 -4.48 3.87
C ARG A 28 12.75 -2.99 4.14
N GLU A 29 12.08 -2.10 3.41
CA GLU A 29 12.17 -0.66 3.68
C GLU A 29 11.58 -0.28 5.04
N CYS A 30 10.42 -0.83 5.39
CA CYS A 30 9.81 -0.64 6.70
C CYS A 30 10.73 -1.16 7.82
N ALA A 31 11.33 -2.35 7.66
CA ALA A 31 12.26 -2.91 8.63
C ALA A 31 13.50 -2.03 8.84
N ARG A 32 14.09 -1.52 7.75
CA ARG A 32 15.23 -0.58 7.84
C ARG A 32 14.84 0.72 8.55
N HIS A 33 13.64 1.23 8.30
CA HIS A 33 13.13 2.42 8.97
C HIS A 33 13.02 2.22 10.48
N VAL A 34 12.40 1.11 10.90
CA VAL A 34 12.27 0.77 12.32
C VAL A 34 13.64 0.56 12.98
N ALA A 35 14.56 -0.12 12.30
CA ALA A 35 15.92 -0.34 12.81
C ALA A 35 16.74 0.95 12.97
N ALA A 36 16.46 1.99 12.18
CA ALA A 36 17.13 3.28 12.27
C ALA A 36 16.57 4.19 13.39
N SER A 37 15.47 3.81 14.06
CA SER A 37 14.90 4.60 15.15
C SER A 37 15.63 4.30 16.46
N GLU A 38 16.37 5.29 16.98
CA GLU A 38 17.18 5.15 18.19
C GLU A 38 16.49 5.68 19.47
N ASP A 39 15.44 6.49 19.30
CA ASP A 39 14.74 7.17 20.40
C ASP A 39 13.49 6.44 20.89
N ARG A 40 13.05 6.75 22.12
CA ARG A 40 11.74 6.29 22.64
C ARG A 40 10.63 6.80 21.71
N PRO A 41 9.93 5.92 20.99
CA PRO A 41 8.98 6.35 19.96
C PRO A 41 7.78 7.05 20.58
N GLY A 42 7.40 8.19 20.00
CA GLY A 42 6.14 8.87 20.28
C GLY A 42 4.92 7.96 19.97
N PRO A 43 3.70 8.38 20.36
CA PRO A 43 2.49 7.58 20.12
C PRO A 43 2.27 7.22 18.64
N ASP A 44 2.53 8.14 17.71
CA ASP A 44 2.33 7.88 16.27
C ASP A 44 3.43 6.98 15.68
N GLN A 45 4.69 7.13 16.13
CA GLN A 45 5.77 6.22 15.75
C GLN A 45 5.50 4.79 16.26
N ARG A 46 4.92 4.63 17.47
CA ARG A 46 4.51 3.31 17.98
C ARG A 46 3.41 2.68 17.13
N ARG A 47 2.42 3.46 16.72
CA ARG A 47 1.36 2.98 15.81
C ARG A 47 1.92 2.57 14.45
N LEU A 48 2.88 3.33 13.92
CA LEU A 48 3.59 2.98 12.69
C LEU A 48 4.35 1.65 12.84
N VAL A 49 5.14 1.48 13.91
CA VAL A 49 5.88 0.24 14.18
C VAL A 49 4.93 -0.95 14.31
N ALA A 50 3.80 -0.80 15.01
CA ALA A 50 2.80 -1.85 15.11
C ALA A 50 2.20 -2.23 13.75
N ALA A 51 1.83 -1.25 12.93
CA ALA A 51 1.32 -1.48 11.57
C ALA A 51 2.37 -2.17 10.67
N VAL A 52 3.64 -1.80 10.79
CA VAL A 52 4.75 -2.47 10.08
C VAL A 52 4.83 -3.94 10.51
N GLY A 53 4.73 -4.22 11.81
CA GLY A 53 4.71 -5.59 12.32
C GLY A 53 3.55 -6.41 11.75
N GLU A 54 2.36 -5.83 11.68
CA GLU A 54 1.19 -6.49 11.09
C GLU A 54 1.37 -6.79 9.59
N LEU A 55 1.91 -5.83 8.83
CA LEU A 55 2.25 -6.06 7.42
C LEU A 55 3.26 -7.21 7.26
N VAL A 56 4.30 -7.26 8.10
CA VAL A 56 5.30 -8.34 8.07
C VAL A 56 4.63 -9.68 8.33
N VAL A 57 3.82 -9.79 9.38
CA VAL A 57 3.11 -11.04 9.74
C VAL A 57 2.26 -11.54 8.57
N ARG A 58 1.44 -10.66 7.97
CA ARG A 58 0.59 -10.99 6.81
C ARG A 58 1.42 -11.43 5.60
N HIS A 59 2.55 -10.78 5.35
CA HIS A 59 3.44 -11.11 4.23
C HIS A 59 4.18 -12.43 4.42
N THR A 60 4.49 -12.81 5.66
CA THR A 60 5.20 -14.05 6.00
C THR A 60 4.29 -15.24 6.29
N ASP A 61 2.98 -15.07 6.21
CA ASP A 61 2.03 -16.16 6.41
C ASP A 61 2.25 -17.28 5.35
N LEU A 62 1.85 -18.51 5.66
CA LEU A 62 2.02 -19.65 4.77
C LEU A 62 1.26 -19.47 3.44
N SER A 63 0.19 -18.67 3.46
CA SER A 63 -0.61 -18.34 2.29
C SER A 63 -0.99 -16.85 2.33
N PRO A 64 -0.05 -15.95 1.97
CA PRO A 64 -0.26 -14.52 2.10
C PRO A 64 -1.31 -14.05 1.09
N SER A 65 -2.37 -13.45 1.60
CA SER A 65 -3.40 -12.81 0.77
C SER A 65 -2.85 -11.49 0.23
N GLN A 66 -2.80 -11.38 -1.11
CA GLN A 66 -2.34 -10.14 -1.76
C GLN A 66 -3.27 -8.96 -1.45
N ASP A 67 -4.56 -9.21 -1.23
CA ASP A 67 -5.51 -8.20 -0.77
C ASP A 67 -5.15 -7.72 0.63
N ASP A 68 -4.94 -8.64 1.58
CA ASP A 68 -4.65 -8.28 2.96
C ASP A 68 -3.28 -7.60 3.11
N CYS A 69 -2.29 -8.03 2.34
CA CYS A 69 -0.97 -7.39 2.29
C CYS A 69 -1.06 -5.99 1.68
N PHE A 70 -1.89 -5.80 0.64
CA PHE A 70 -2.11 -4.50 0.04
C PHE A 70 -2.81 -3.53 1.00
N GLU A 71 -3.85 -3.99 1.71
CA GLU A 71 -4.53 -3.17 2.72
C GLU A 71 -3.61 -2.81 3.89
N ALA A 72 -2.80 -3.77 4.36
CA ALA A 72 -1.79 -3.50 5.37
C ALA A 72 -0.73 -2.50 4.88
N LEU A 73 -0.32 -2.56 3.62
CA LEU A 73 0.59 -1.59 3.01
C LEU A 73 0.00 -0.17 3.02
N LEU A 74 -1.29 -0.02 2.69
CA LEU A 74 -1.99 1.27 2.76
C LEU A 74 -2.10 1.80 4.20
N GLU A 75 -2.37 0.92 5.17
CA GLU A 75 -2.39 1.28 6.59
C GLU A 75 -1.01 1.78 7.05
N VAL A 76 0.07 1.04 6.76
CA VAL A 76 1.45 1.47 7.10
C VAL A 76 1.75 2.83 6.46
N GLY A 77 1.38 3.03 5.19
CA GLY A 77 1.56 4.32 4.53
C GLY A 77 0.83 5.47 5.22
N ARG A 78 -0.42 5.25 5.68
CA ARG A 78 -1.18 6.25 6.45
C ARG A 78 -0.53 6.54 7.79
N ARG A 79 -0.10 5.52 8.52
CA ARG A 79 0.64 5.69 9.79
C ARG A 79 1.96 6.40 9.61
N ALA A 80 2.66 6.16 8.50
CA ALA A 80 3.88 6.87 8.18
C ALA A 80 3.63 8.36 7.96
N LEU A 81 2.49 8.75 7.37
CA LEU A 81 2.10 10.16 7.33
C LEU A 81 1.79 10.68 8.74
N GLU A 82 1.01 9.99 9.55
CA GLU A 82 0.72 10.44 10.93
C GLU A 82 2.00 10.65 11.74
N ALA A 83 2.96 9.74 11.63
CA ALA A 83 4.25 9.81 12.31
C ALA A 83 5.24 10.85 11.73
N GLY A 84 4.90 11.53 10.63
CA GLY A 84 5.80 12.49 9.98
C GLY A 84 6.85 11.88 9.05
N GLU A 85 6.81 10.56 8.84
CA GLU A 85 7.73 9.80 8.01
C GLU A 85 7.37 9.90 6.52
N VAL A 86 7.35 11.13 6.00
CA VAL A 86 6.81 11.46 4.68
C VAL A 86 7.56 10.72 3.55
N ARG A 87 8.87 10.52 3.70
CA ARG A 87 9.68 9.82 2.71
C ARG A 87 9.30 8.34 2.61
N LEU A 88 9.06 7.69 3.75
CA LEU A 88 8.58 6.30 3.80
C LEU A 88 7.17 6.22 3.20
N ALA A 89 6.26 7.09 3.64
CA ALA A 89 4.89 7.13 3.13
C ALA A 89 4.84 7.27 1.60
N ARG A 90 5.69 8.12 1.01
CA ARG A 90 5.77 8.26 -0.45
C ARG A 90 6.19 6.96 -1.13
N ARG A 91 7.24 6.29 -0.66
CA ARG A 91 7.71 5.04 -1.27
C ARG A 91 6.67 3.92 -1.19
N LEU A 92 5.98 3.82 -0.05
CA LEU A 92 4.89 2.86 0.13
C LEU A 92 3.71 3.19 -0.80
N ALA A 93 3.37 4.46 -0.97
CA ALA A 93 2.33 4.88 -1.90
C ALA A 93 2.68 4.59 -3.37
N ASP A 94 3.93 4.85 -3.76
CA ASP A 94 4.43 4.55 -5.11
C ASP A 94 4.34 3.04 -5.39
N SER A 95 4.67 2.23 -4.40
CA SER A 95 4.57 0.77 -4.48
C SER A 95 3.12 0.28 -4.51
N ALA A 96 2.24 0.86 -3.69
CA ALA A 96 0.81 0.56 -3.71
C ALA A 96 0.18 0.88 -5.09
N VAL A 97 0.56 2.01 -5.70
CA VAL A 97 0.13 2.35 -7.07
C VAL A 97 0.68 1.36 -8.10
N ALA A 98 1.91 0.89 -7.94
CA ALA A 98 2.50 -0.11 -8.82
C ALA A 98 1.82 -1.49 -8.70
N LEU A 99 1.43 -1.88 -7.48
CA LEU A 99 0.67 -3.10 -7.21
C LEU A 99 -0.76 -3.02 -7.75
N ARG A 100 -1.45 -1.91 -7.49
CA ARG A 100 -2.86 -1.69 -7.89
C ARG A 100 -3.04 -0.29 -8.44
N SER A 101 -2.74 -0.13 -9.71
CA SER A 101 -2.88 1.14 -10.43
C SER A 101 -4.31 1.69 -10.50
N ARG A 102 -5.32 0.86 -10.18
CA ARG A 102 -6.74 1.22 -10.12
C ARG A 102 -7.28 1.47 -8.71
N SER A 103 -6.44 1.44 -7.68
CA SER A 103 -6.87 1.74 -6.30
C SER A 103 -6.93 3.26 -6.08
N ALA A 104 -8.12 3.78 -5.78
CA ALA A 104 -8.29 5.19 -5.44
C ALA A 104 -7.51 5.56 -4.18
N ASP A 105 -7.46 4.67 -3.18
CA ASP A 105 -6.77 4.87 -1.91
C ASP A 105 -5.25 4.93 -2.08
N ALA A 106 -4.66 4.09 -2.94
CA ALA A 106 -3.22 4.17 -3.25
C ALA A 106 -2.85 5.53 -3.88
N TRP A 107 -3.67 6.02 -4.81
CA TRP A 107 -3.46 7.34 -5.42
C TRP A 107 -3.69 8.48 -4.42
N ASN A 108 -4.66 8.34 -3.52
CA ASN A 108 -4.90 9.32 -2.46
C ASN A 108 -3.70 9.40 -1.50
N LEU A 109 -3.21 8.25 -1.05
CA LEU A 109 -2.03 8.16 -0.19
C LEU A 109 -0.81 8.80 -0.86
N ARG A 110 -0.62 8.56 -2.16
CA ARG A 110 0.46 9.19 -2.95
C ARG A 110 0.31 10.71 -2.99
N GLY A 111 -0.91 11.20 -3.22
CA GLY A 111 -1.21 12.64 -3.20
C GLY A 111 -0.86 13.28 -1.87
N ARG A 112 -1.31 12.70 -0.75
CA ARG A 112 -1.02 13.19 0.61
C ARG A 112 0.49 13.19 0.91
N ALA A 113 1.21 12.16 0.48
CA ALA A 113 2.66 12.10 0.66
C ALA A 113 3.40 13.17 -0.16
N LEU A 114 2.97 13.41 -1.41
CA LEU A 114 3.55 14.44 -2.28
C LEU A 114 3.26 15.86 -1.79
N GLU A 115 2.05 16.10 -1.29
CA GLU A 115 1.66 17.37 -0.68
C GLU A 115 2.56 17.72 0.50
N ARG A 116 2.78 16.77 1.42
CA ARG A 116 3.68 16.95 2.56
C ARG A 116 5.16 17.11 2.20
N LEU A 117 5.55 16.71 0.98
CA LEU A 117 6.88 16.97 0.42
C LEU A 117 6.98 18.30 -0.33
N GLY A 118 5.89 19.09 -0.38
CA GLY A 118 5.85 20.35 -1.13
C GLY A 118 5.71 20.19 -2.64
N ARG A 119 5.43 18.97 -3.15
CA ARG A 119 5.29 18.69 -4.58
C ARG A 119 3.84 18.85 -5.04
N GLY A 120 3.32 20.07 -4.90
CA GLY A 120 1.89 20.39 -5.09
C GLY A 120 1.32 19.93 -6.44
N TRP A 121 2.03 20.19 -7.54
CA TRP A 121 1.56 19.82 -8.89
C TRP A 121 1.39 18.30 -9.07
N GLU A 122 2.29 17.50 -8.50
CA GLU A 122 2.18 16.03 -8.59
C GLU A 122 1.14 15.48 -7.62
N ALA A 123 0.97 16.13 -6.47
CA ALA A 123 -0.09 15.79 -5.52
C ALA A 123 -1.47 15.98 -6.17
N GLU A 124 -1.70 17.11 -6.85
CA GLU A 124 -2.96 17.40 -7.54
C GLU A 124 -3.27 16.37 -8.63
N GLN A 125 -2.27 15.96 -9.41
CA GLN A 125 -2.44 14.89 -10.39
C GLN A 125 -2.79 13.56 -9.74
N ALA A 126 -2.13 13.20 -8.64
CA ALA A 126 -2.44 11.98 -7.90
C ALA A 126 -3.87 12.01 -7.34
N PHE A 127 -4.31 13.13 -6.76
CA PHE A 127 -5.69 13.30 -6.29
C PHE A 127 -6.71 13.27 -7.44
N THR A 128 -6.39 13.87 -8.58
CA THR A 128 -7.24 13.81 -9.77
C THR A 128 -7.43 12.37 -10.25
N ARG A 129 -6.35 11.58 -10.28
CA ARG A 129 -6.43 10.15 -10.61
C ARG A 129 -7.24 9.37 -9.58
N SER A 130 -7.02 9.61 -8.29
CA SER A 130 -7.78 9.00 -7.19
C SER A 130 -9.29 9.24 -7.36
N ARG A 131 -9.69 10.51 -7.56
CA ARG A 131 -11.09 10.90 -7.79
C ARG A 131 -11.68 10.27 -9.04
N GLY A 132 -10.91 10.20 -10.12
CA GLY A 132 -11.33 9.57 -11.38
C GLY A 132 -11.51 8.05 -11.30
N LEU A 133 -10.95 7.39 -10.27
CA LEU A 133 -11.14 5.97 -9.98
C LEU A 133 -12.31 5.75 -9.00
N GLY A 134 -12.41 6.56 -7.94
CA GLY A 134 -13.52 6.50 -6.99
C GLY A 134 -14.88 6.88 -7.60
N GLY A 135 -14.89 7.86 -8.50
CA GLY A 135 -16.11 8.28 -9.23
C GLY A 135 -16.58 7.29 -10.30
N ARG A 136 -15.78 6.27 -10.64
CA ARG A 136 -16.11 5.25 -11.64
C ARG A 136 -17.00 4.12 -11.08
N VAL A 137 -17.05 3.97 -9.76
CA VAL A 137 -17.85 2.94 -9.06
C VAL A 137 -19.34 3.34 -8.95
N VAL A 138 -19.68 4.62 -9.10
CA VAL A 138 -21.04 5.14 -8.85
C VAL A 138 -21.89 5.29 -10.15
N ARG A 139 -21.35 5.00 -11.35
CA ARG A 139 -22.04 5.28 -12.63
C ARG A 139 -22.51 4.05 -13.43
N THR A 140 -22.93 2.98 -12.77
CA THR A 140 -23.66 1.89 -13.45
C THR A 140 -24.81 1.36 -12.59
N ALA A 141 -25.86 2.17 -12.42
CA ALA A 141 -27.21 1.69 -12.16
C ALA A 141 -28.20 2.85 -12.43
N GLY A 142 -29.02 2.71 -13.48
CA GLY A 142 -30.13 3.64 -13.73
C GLY A 142 -30.31 4.06 -15.19
N VAL A 143 -30.57 3.10 -16.08
CA VAL A 143 -31.59 3.25 -17.14
C VAL A 143 -32.45 2.00 -17.11
#